data_AF-A0A523HHU7-F1
#
_entry.id   AF-A0A523HHU7-F1
#
_cell.length_a   1.000
_cell.length_b   1.000
_cell.length_c   1.000
_cell.angle_alpha   90.00
_cell.angle_beta   90.00
_cell.angle_gamma   90.00
#
_symmetry.space_group_name_H-M   'P 1'
#
loop_
_entity.id
_entity.type
_entity.pdbx_description
1 polymer ?
#
loop_
_entity_poly.entity_id
_entity_poly.type
_entity_poly.pdbx_seq_one_letter_code
_entity_poly.pdbx_strand_id
1 'polypeptide(L)'
;MCPRCGKTHKPEDRFCGFCGCNVTVQNMSNFVTKPAMKLSDIQFDLAILYFKEEKYAESVEVFQKLLKEHPDNLQVIDMLQRAQVALGELR
;
A
#
# COMPACT_ATOMS: atom_id res chain seq x y z
N MET A 1 4.19 -10.05 34.57
CA MET A 1 4.47 -8.60 34.50
C MET A 1 3.93 -8.07 33.18
N CYS A 2 3.21 -6.95 33.15
CA CYS A 2 2.58 -6.42 31.93
C CYS A 2 3.63 -5.79 31.00
N PRO A 3 3.69 -6.12 29.70
CA PRO A 3 4.69 -5.56 28.78
C PRO A 3 4.46 -4.07 28.46
N ARG A 4 3.23 -3.58 28.67
CA ARG A 4 2.84 -2.22 28.28
C ARG A 4 3.16 -1.18 29.35
N CYS A 5 3.02 -1.54 30.62
CA CYS A 5 3.19 -0.60 31.74
C CYS A 5 4.11 -1.12 32.85
N GLY A 6 4.65 -2.34 32.73
CA GLY A 6 5.56 -2.92 33.72
C GLY A 6 4.91 -3.39 35.03
N LYS A 7 3.61 -3.18 35.25
CA LYS A 7 2.97 -3.63 36.50
C LYS A 7 2.77 -5.15 36.56
N THR A 8 2.92 -5.72 37.75
CA THR A 8 2.62 -7.12 38.03
C THR A 8 1.11 -7.34 37.99
N HIS A 9 0.68 -8.40 37.31
CA HIS A 9 -0.70 -8.87 37.24
C HIS A 9 -0.74 -10.30 37.79
N LYS A 10 -1.91 -10.74 38.26
CA LYS A 10 -2.12 -12.12 38.67
C LYS A 10 -2.14 -13.04 37.44
N PRO A 11 -1.74 -14.31 37.57
CA PRO A 11 -1.75 -15.25 36.45
C PRO A 11 -3.15 -15.49 35.85
N GLU A 12 -4.21 -15.24 36.62
CA GLU A 12 -5.62 -15.37 36.18
C GLU A 12 -6.14 -14.12 35.44
N ASP A 13 -5.42 -12.99 35.52
CA ASP A 13 -5.87 -11.72 34.97
C ASP A 13 -5.82 -11.74 33.45
N ARG A 14 -6.96 -11.54 32.78
CA ARG A 14 -7.02 -11.37 31.32
C ARG A 14 -6.52 -10.00 30.88
N PHE A 15 -6.71 -8.97 31.71
CA PHE A 15 -6.34 -7.59 31.39
C PHE A 15 -5.60 -6.95 32.55
N CYS A 16 -4.66 -6.07 32.24
CA CYS A 16 -4.00 -5.24 33.24
C CYS A 16 -4.97 -4.17 33.76
N GLY A 17 -5.34 -4.22 35.04
CA GLY A 17 -6.25 -3.24 35.66
C GLY A 17 -5.75 -1.80 35.72
N PHE A 18 -4.47 -1.54 35.38
CA PHE A 18 -3.91 -0.18 35.35
C PHE A 18 -3.90 0.46 33.95
N CYS A 19 -3.56 -0.32 32.91
CA CYS A 19 -3.43 0.20 31.54
C CYS A 19 -4.42 -0.40 30.54
N GLY A 20 -5.25 -1.36 30.97
CA GLY A 20 -6.23 -2.06 30.13
C GLY A 20 -5.64 -3.02 29.09
N CYS A 21 -4.32 -3.21 29.04
CA CYS A 21 -3.69 -4.12 28.08
C CYS A 21 -4.10 -5.58 28.36
N ASN A 22 -4.49 -6.33 27.34
CA ASN A 22 -4.72 -7.76 27.45
C ASN A 22 -3.37 -8.47 27.65
N VAL A 23 -3.18 -9.07 28.82
CA VAL A 23 -1.91 -9.68 29.21
C VAL A 23 -1.80 -11.16 28.84
N THR A 24 -2.89 -11.79 28.37
CA THR A 24 -2.90 -13.20 27.95
C THR A 24 -2.51 -13.40 26.50
N VAL A 25 -2.56 -12.34 25.67
CA VAL A 25 -2.14 -12.36 24.26
C VAL A 25 -0.75 -11.71 24.09
N GLN A 26 0.29 -12.32 24.67
CA GLN A 26 1.68 -11.85 24.53
C GLN A 26 2.38 -12.29 23.23
N ASN A 27 1.66 -12.80 22.22
CA ASN A 27 2.29 -13.24 20.98
C ASN A 27 1.36 -13.10 19.77
N MET A 28 1.14 -11.85 19.35
CA MET A 28 0.47 -11.57 18.08
C MET A 28 1.30 -10.57 17.28
N SER A 29 2.43 -11.07 16.79
CA SER A 29 3.29 -10.42 15.80
C SER A 29 2.63 -10.27 14.42
N ASN A 30 1.39 -10.72 14.21
CA ASN A 30 0.73 -10.70 12.90
C ASN A 30 -0.68 -10.12 12.95
N PHE A 31 -0.85 -8.88 13.43
CA PHE A 31 -1.91 -8.05 12.87
C PHE A 31 -1.50 -7.67 11.45
N VAL A 32 -1.69 -8.60 10.50
CA VAL A 32 -1.77 -8.25 9.10
C VAL A 32 -3.12 -7.56 8.93
N THR A 33 -3.22 -6.31 9.38
CA THR A 33 -4.21 -5.40 8.80
C THR A 33 -3.94 -5.42 7.30
N LYS A 34 -5.02 -5.44 6.49
CA LYS A 34 -4.96 -5.42 5.01
C LYS A 34 -3.77 -4.57 4.59
N PRO A 35 -2.81 -5.08 3.79
CA PRO A 35 -1.63 -4.31 3.44
C PRO A 35 -2.11 -2.95 2.97
N ALA A 36 -1.65 -1.90 3.62
CA ALA A 36 -1.95 -0.54 3.20
C ALA A 36 -1.55 -0.46 1.73
N MET A 37 -2.55 -0.40 0.86
CA MET A 37 -2.38 -0.29 -0.58
C MET A 37 -1.42 0.88 -0.80
N LYS A 38 -0.25 0.62 -1.39
CA LYS A 38 0.74 1.69 -1.52
C LYS A 38 0.15 2.73 -2.47
N LEU A 39 0.46 3.99 -2.22
CA LEU A 39 0.03 5.08 -3.10
C LEU A 39 0.43 4.81 -4.56
N SER A 40 1.57 4.16 -4.77
CA SER A 40 2.04 3.72 -6.09
C SER A 40 1.19 2.63 -6.73
N ASP A 41 0.66 1.68 -5.95
CA ASP A 41 -0.26 0.65 -6.48
C ASP A 41 -1.58 1.30 -6.95
N ILE A 42 -2.12 2.23 -6.15
CA ILE A 42 -3.35 2.97 -6.48
C ILE A 42 -3.17 3.81 -7.75
N GLN A 43 -2.05 4.52 -7.85
CA GLN A 43 -1.74 5.34 -9.01
C GLN A 43 -1.51 4.48 -10.27
N PHE A 44 -0.95 3.28 -10.12
CA PHE A 44 -0.77 2.36 -11.23
C PHE A 44 -2.12 1.88 -11.77
N ASP A 45 -3.02 1.43 -10.89
CA ASP A 45 -4.37 1.03 -11.28
C ASP A 45 -5.15 2.19 -11.93
N LEU A 46 -5.02 3.40 -11.40
CA LEU A 46 -5.63 4.60 -11.99
C LEU A 46 -5.11 4.87 -13.41
N ALA A 47 -3.81 4.76 -13.63
CA ALA A 47 -3.20 4.95 -14.95
C ALA A 47 -3.67 3.89 -15.97
N ILE A 48 -3.87 2.65 -15.51
CA ILE A 48 -4.45 1.57 -16.33
C ILE A 48 -5.91 1.86 -16.68
N LEU A 49 -6.69 2.40 -15.73
CA LEU A 49 -8.07 2.82 -16.01
C LEU A 49 -8.10 3.92 -17.06
N TYR A 50 -7.26 4.95 -16.94
CA TYR A 50 -7.15 5.99 -17.97
C TYR A 50 -6.77 5.42 -19.34
N PHE A 51 -5.83 4.47 -19.39
CA PHE A 51 -5.46 3.80 -20.64
C PHE A 51 -6.66 3.05 -21.26
N LYS A 52 -7.47 2.35 -20.44
CA LYS A 52 -8.67 1.63 -20.90
C LYS A 52 -9.80 2.56 -21.34
N GLU A 53 -9.89 3.75 -20.76
CA GLU A 53 -10.83 4.80 -21.17
C GLU A 53 -10.33 5.61 -22.38
N GLU A 54 -9.24 5.19 -23.04
CA GLU A 54 -8.62 5.87 -24.19
C GLU A 54 -8.08 7.28 -23.85
N LYS A 55 -7.99 7.61 -22.57
CA LYS A 55 -7.38 8.82 -22.02
C LYS A 55 -5.87 8.64 -21.95
N TYR A 56 -5.26 8.44 -23.11
CA TYR A 56 -3.84 8.09 -23.19
C TYR A 56 -2.93 9.22 -22.68
N ALA A 57 -3.32 10.49 -22.86
CA ALA A 57 -2.56 11.63 -22.36
C ALA A 57 -2.48 11.63 -20.82
N GLU A 58 -3.62 11.52 -20.13
CA GLU A 58 -3.65 11.44 -18.66
C GLU A 58 -2.95 10.18 -18.14
N SER A 59 -3.10 9.04 -18.84
CA SER A 59 -2.42 7.79 -18.51
C SER A 59 -0.90 7.94 -18.54
N VAL A 60 -0.35 8.54 -19.60
CA VAL A 60 1.08 8.82 -19.74
C VAL A 60 1.60 9.70 -18.61
N GLU A 61 0.87 10.75 -18.23
CA GLU A 61 1.27 11.63 -17.13
C GLU A 61 1.38 10.90 -15.79
N VAL A 62 0.44 10.00 -15.48
CA VAL A 62 0.47 9.22 -14.24
C VAL A 62 1.60 8.20 -14.26
N PHE A 63 1.80 7.47 -15.36
CA PHE A 63 2.92 6.53 -15.49
C PHE A 63 4.28 7.21 -15.40
N GLN A 64 4.44 8.43 -15.94
CA GLN A 64 5.67 9.21 -15.77
C GLN A 64 5.95 9.58 -14.32
N LYS A 65 4.92 9.93 -13.54
CA LYS A 65 5.07 10.20 -12.10
C LYS A 65 5.51 8.94 -11.36
N LEU A 66 4.87 7.80 -11.65
CA LEU A 66 5.23 6.50 -11.07
C LEU A 66 6.66 6.10 -11.41
N LEU A 67 7.12 6.36 -12.63
CA LEU A 67 8.48 6.04 -13.05
C LEU A 67 9.54 6.89 -12.33
N LYS A 68 9.20 8.13 -11.93
CA LYS A 68 10.09 8.97 -11.12
C LYS A 68 10.27 8.40 -9.71
N GLU A 69 9.23 7.80 -9.14
CA GLU A 69 9.30 7.17 -7.81
C GLU A 69 9.90 5.76 -7.87
N HIS A 70 9.64 5.04 -8.96
CA HIS A 70 10.05 3.65 -9.17
C HIS A 70 10.68 3.47 -10.57
N PRO A 71 11.90 3.98 -10.80
CA PRO A 71 12.53 3.95 -12.13
C PRO A 71 12.87 2.55 -12.63
N ASP A 72 12.97 1.57 -11.73
CA ASP A 72 13.27 0.17 -12.05
C ASP A 72 12.00 -0.70 -12.21
N ASN A 73 10.81 -0.08 -12.17
CA ASN A 73 9.57 -0.83 -12.32
C ASN A 73 9.29 -1.10 -13.81
N LEU A 74 9.69 -2.28 -14.27
CA LEU A 74 9.47 -2.77 -15.63
C LEU A 74 8.00 -2.69 -16.08
N GLN A 75 7.04 -2.87 -15.17
CA GLN A 75 5.62 -2.78 -15.52
C GLN A 75 5.22 -1.34 -15.86
N VAL A 76 5.70 -0.35 -15.08
CA VAL A 76 5.44 1.07 -15.36
C VAL A 76 6.07 1.47 -16.69
N ILE A 77 7.28 0.98 -16.99
CA ILE A 77 7.97 1.23 -18.27
C ILE A 77 7.16 0.65 -19.44
N ASP A 78 6.76 -0.62 -19.38
CA ASP A 78 5.98 -1.28 -20.43
C ASP A 78 4.65 -0.57 -20.67
N MET A 79 3.91 -0.26 -19.61
CA MET A 79 2.64 0.45 -19.72
C MET A 79 2.80 1.87 -20.28
N LEU A 80 3.82 2.61 -19.85
CA LEU A 80 4.11 3.95 -20.36
C LEU A 80 4.39 3.91 -21.86
N GLN A 81 5.19 2.93 -22.30
CA GLN A 81 5.56 2.78 -23.70
C GLN A 81 4.33 2.46 -24.56
N ARG A 82 3.45 1.57 -24.08
CA ARG A 82 2.17 1.28 -24.74
C ARG A 82 1.24 2.50 -24.78
N ALA A 83 1.15 3.25 -23.69
CA ALA A 83 0.35 4.48 -23.61
C ALA A 83 0.86 5.56 -24.58
N GLN A 84 2.18 5.70 -24.73
CA GLN A 84 2.78 6.63 -25.68
C GLN A 84 2.57 6.23 -27.14
N VAL A 85 2.66 4.95 -27.46
CA VAL A 85 2.37 4.45 -28.82
C VAL A 85 0.92 4.75 -29.19
N ALA A 86 -0.03 4.36 -28.33
CA ALA A 86 -1.46 4.62 -28.57
C ALA A 86 -1.77 6.11 -28.71
N LEU A 87 -1.16 6.98 -27.89
CA LEU A 87 -1.30 8.43 -28.01
C LEU A 87 -0.75 8.97 -29.33
N GLY A 88 0.33 8.39 -29.85
CA GLY A 88 0.94 8.75 -31.13
C GLY A 88 0.12 8.31 -32.35
N GLU A 89 -0.58 7.17 -32.26
CA GLU A 89 -1.46 6.66 -33.32
C GLU A 89 -2.75 7.48 -33.50
N LEU A 90 -3.13 8.25 -32.48
CA LEU A 90 -4.28 9.16 -32.50
C LEU A 90 -3.99 10.55 -33.11
N ARG A 91 -2.76 10.78 -33.59
CA ARG A 91 -2.27 12.07 -34.04
C ARG A 91 -2.09 12.15 -35.56
#